data_AF-A0A660QCW6-F1
#
_entry.id   AF-A0A660QCW6-F1
#
_cell.length_a   1.000
_cell.length_b   1.000
_cell.length_c   1.000
_cell.angle_alpha   90.00
_cell.angle_beta   90.00
_cell.angle_gamma   90.00
#
_symmetry.space_group_name_H-M   'P 1'
#
loop_
_entity.id
_entity.type
_entity.pdbx_description
1 polymer ?
#
loop_
_entity_poly.entity_id
_entity_poly.type
_entity_poly.pdbx_seq_one_letter_code
_entity_poly.pdbx_strand_id
1 'polypeptide(L)'
;PFRPVEHSKSLHTTHRRLPHWTQDSRIYFVTFRLADSIAKEKLIQWKEELEIWRTNQPEPNSEQVIGEQTRRYRKKQQEWLDQGHGSCILTDPEVSAIVEQTLLHFDEERYRLGDYVVMPNHVHLIVAPGIGFHLPDIMHSWKGFSAQQINKLLGQTGVLWMDESFDHIVRREYHLGKYTSYIRDNPKKARLKPSAYRQGTGSLDIEAQSEQAGMPAPHVGRASLPAHPEAKPAAYTARELAYTVLLHDVGKPPTARIGPGTDGEPRIRFDGHAAVSAEMAETILTRLKFPNREKQHIVDAIRGHMRFMDVQKMRTSKLRKMIGAETFDLEMELHRLDCLGSHEMLDNYDFVHRYMEEMAHEPILPEPWLCGHDLIDMGIKEGKLIGQILKEAYDAQMEDRFANRNELLDWIRSSYPSG
;
A
#
# COMPACT_ATOMS: atom_id res chain seq x y z
N PRO A 1 2.04 20.16 15.23
CA PRO A 1 2.67 18.82 15.33
C PRO A 1 2.13 17.83 14.29
N PHE A 2 3.03 17.23 13.51
CA PHE A 2 2.81 16.04 12.70
C PHE A 2 2.20 14.96 13.59
N ARG A 3 1.05 14.43 13.18
CA ARG A 3 0.38 13.34 13.89
C ARG A 3 0.45 12.11 12.98
N PRO A 4 1.30 11.12 13.28
CA PRO A 4 1.34 9.88 12.52
C PRO A 4 0.00 9.15 12.64
N VAL A 5 -0.34 8.30 11.67
CA VAL A 5 -1.55 7.47 11.68
C VAL A 5 -1.71 6.78 13.04
N GLU A 6 -2.85 6.96 13.69
CA GLU A 6 -3.17 6.29 14.96
C GLU A 6 -3.74 4.92 14.64
N HIS A 7 -2.91 3.88 14.72
CA HIS A 7 -3.34 2.50 14.44
C HIS A 7 -4.38 1.97 15.43
N SER A 8 -4.59 2.64 16.56
CA SER A 8 -5.60 2.34 17.57
C SER A 8 -7.00 2.86 17.24
N LYS A 9 -7.17 3.69 16.19
CA LYS A 9 -8.46 4.24 15.75
C LYS A 9 -8.84 3.70 14.37
N SER A 10 -10.14 3.58 14.11
CA SER A 10 -10.68 3.10 12.84
C SER A 10 -10.22 3.97 11.66
N LEU A 11 -9.65 3.32 10.64
CA LEU A 11 -9.44 3.90 9.32
C LEU A 11 -10.74 3.79 8.54
N HIS A 12 -11.24 4.91 8.02
CA HIS A 12 -12.41 4.92 7.15
C HIS A 12 -11.94 4.84 5.70
N THR A 13 -12.31 3.73 5.03
CA THR A 13 -11.94 3.47 3.64
C THR A 13 -13.18 3.55 2.76
N THR A 14 -13.13 4.38 1.73
CA THR A 14 -14.15 4.42 0.68
C THR A 14 -13.55 4.05 -0.66
N HIS A 15 -14.31 3.32 -1.48
CA HIS A 15 -13.86 2.83 -2.79
C HIS A 15 -14.68 3.43 -3.93
N ARG A 16 -13.99 4.06 -4.90
CA ARG A 16 -14.50 4.33 -6.26
C ARG A 16 -13.59 3.65 -7.29
N ARG A 17 -12.79 4.35 -8.10
CA ARG A 17 -11.75 3.73 -8.95
C ARG A 17 -10.38 3.75 -8.26
N LEU A 18 -10.20 4.59 -7.26
CA LEU A 18 -9.05 4.64 -6.36
C LEU A 18 -9.49 4.38 -4.90
N PRO A 19 -8.66 3.72 -4.07
CA PRO A 19 -8.91 3.58 -2.64
C PRO A 19 -8.58 4.88 -1.90
N HIS A 20 -9.53 5.39 -1.13
CA HIS A 20 -9.38 6.61 -0.32
C HIS A 20 -9.38 6.27 1.15
N TRP A 21 -8.29 6.59 1.85
CA TRP A 21 -8.11 6.27 3.27
C TRP A 21 -8.25 7.55 4.07
N THR A 22 -9.08 7.52 5.11
CA THR A 22 -9.32 8.71 5.94
C THR A 22 -9.25 8.36 7.43
N GLN A 23 -8.67 9.27 8.18
CA GLN A 23 -8.52 9.30 9.62
C GLN A 23 -8.41 10.75 10.08
N ASP A 24 -9.13 11.08 11.14
CA ASP A 24 -9.25 12.45 11.62
C ASP A 24 -7.91 13.04 12.06
N SER A 25 -7.76 14.36 11.82
CA SER A 25 -6.57 15.13 12.22
C SER A 25 -5.25 14.62 11.64
N ARG A 26 -5.28 13.82 10.56
CA ARG A 26 -4.11 13.38 9.80
C ARG A 26 -3.83 14.29 8.62
N ILE A 27 -2.59 14.27 8.16
CA ILE A 27 -2.16 15.09 7.03
C ILE A 27 -2.31 14.27 5.75
N TYR A 28 -2.79 14.92 4.69
CA TYR A 28 -3.00 14.33 3.37
C TYR A 28 -2.29 15.17 2.33
N PHE A 29 -1.67 14.49 1.36
CA PHE A 29 -1.35 15.08 0.08
C PHE A 29 -2.52 14.83 -0.87
N VAL A 30 -2.96 15.86 -1.58
CA VAL A 30 -4.11 15.78 -2.48
C VAL A 30 -3.80 16.41 -3.83
N THR A 31 -4.28 15.76 -4.89
CA THR A 31 -4.33 16.30 -6.25
C THR A 31 -5.76 16.25 -6.78
N PHE A 32 -6.29 17.38 -7.26
CA PHE A 32 -7.53 17.41 -8.04
C PHE A 32 -7.35 18.24 -9.32
N ARG A 33 -8.11 17.94 -10.37
CA ARG A 33 -7.85 18.43 -11.73
C ARG A 33 -9.12 18.75 -12.51
N LEU A 34 -9.00 19.63 -13.50
CA LEU A 34 -10.09 19.94 -14.43
C LEU A 34 -10.53 18.67 -15.17
N ALA A 35 -11.81 18.58 -15.52
CA ALA A 35 -12.37 17.42 -16.21
C ALA A 35 -11.74 17.18 -17.60
N ASP A 36 -11.26 18.25 -18.25
CA ASP A 36 -10.67 18.25 -19.58
C ASP A 36 -9.12 18.29 -19.58
N SER A 37 -8.48 18.26 -18.41
CA SER A 37 -7.03 18.36 -18.22
C SER A 37 -6.19 17.26 -18.90
N ILE A 38 -6.83 16.18 -19.34
CA ILE A 38 -6.20 15.14 -20.16
C ILE A 38 -7.01 15.02 -21.45
N ALA A 39 -6.36 15.29 -22.58
CA ALA A 39 -6.96 15.24 -23.91
C ALA A 39 -7.55 13.84 -24.20
N LYS A 40 -8.69 13.79 -24.89
CA LYS A 40 -9.36 12.51 -25.24
C LYS A 40 -8.45 11.62 -26.08
N GLU A 41 -7.66 12.23 -26.95
CA GLU A 41 -6.68 11.57 -27.80
C GLU A 41 -5.58 10.90 -26.98
N LYS A 42 -5.18 11.46 -25.82
CA LYS A 42 -4.22 10.84 -24.91
C LYS A 42 -4.81 9.66 -24.15
N LEU A 43 -6.09 9.74 -23.78
CA LEU A 43 -6.81 8.61 -23.19
C LEU A 43 -7.01 7.48 -24.20
N ILE A 44 -7.30 7.80 -25.46
CA ILE A 44 -7.40 6.83 -26.56
C ILE A 44 -6.03 6.22 -26.84
N GLN A 45 -4.99 7.04 -27.03
CA GLN A 45 -3.61 6.61 -27.21
C GLN A 45 -3.17 5.67 -26.08
N TRP A 46 -3.50 6.00 -24.83
CA TRP A 46 -3.18 5.14 -23.69
C TRP A 46 -3.93 3.81 -23.72
N LYS A 47 -5.22 3.81 -24.08
CA LYS A 47 -6.00 2.58 -24.26
C LYS A 47 -5.43 1.73 -25.39
N GLU A 48 -5.04 2.32 -26.49
CA GLU A 48 -4.40 1.65 -27.63
C GLU A 48 -3.02 1.11 -27.25
N GLU A 49 -2.19 1.90 -26.56
CA GLU A 49 -0.90 1.46 -26.04
C GLU A 49 -1.06 0.31 -25.04
N LEU A 50 -2.06 0.37 -24.16
CA LEU A 50 -2.42 -0.72 -23.26
C LEU A 50 -2.85 -1.97 -24.02
N GLU A 51 -3.66 -1.82 -25.08
CA GLU A 51 -4.17 -2.93 -25.89
C GLU A 51 -3.06 -3.59 -26.71
N ILE A 52 -2.19 -2.80 -27.35
CA ILE A 52 -1.02 -3.26 -28.09
C ILE A 52 -0.04 -3.93 -27.13
N TRP A 53 0.19 -3.34 -25.96
CA TRP A 53 1.05 -3.92 -24.93
C TRP A 53 0.46 -5.23 -24.40
N ARG A 54 -0.86 -5.30 -24.17
CA ARG A 54 -1.57 -6.52 -23.76
C ARG A 54 -1.46 -7.63 -24.80
N THR A 55 -1.51 -7.27 -26.08
CA THR A 55 -1.43 -8.22 -27.20
C THR A 55 -0.01 -8.75 -27.42
N ASN A 56 1.03 -7.97 -27.12
CA ASN A 56 2.44 -8.32 -27.35
C ASN A 56 3.17 -8.92 -26.13
N GLN A 57 2.47 -9.09 -25.01
CA GLN A 57 3.02 -9.74 -23.81
C GLN A 57 2.69 -11.24 -23.82
N PRO A 58 3.66 -12.14 -23.65
CA PRO A 58 3.36 -13.51 -23.25
C PRO A 58 2.91 -13.46 -21.78
N GLU A 59 1.68 -13.90 -21.51
CA GLU A 59 1.04 -13.95 -20.17
C GLU A 59 0.68 -12.57 -19.55
N PRO A 60 -0.49 -12.01 -19.90
CA PRO A 60 -0.93 -10.71 -19.38
C PRO A 60 -1.54 -10.86 -17.98
N ASN A 61 -0.79 -11.17 -16.92
CA ASN A 61 -1.38 -11.31 -15.57
C ASN A 61 -0.43 -11.27 -14.35
N SER A 62 0.83 -10.84 -14.46
CA SER A 62 1.68 -10.69 -13.26
C SER A 62 1.40 -9.38 -12.52
N GLU A 63 1.46 -9.42 -11.20
CA GLU A 63 1.14 -8.27 -10.36
C GLU A 63 2.21 -7.16 -10.45
N GLN A 64 3.46 -7.54 -10.77
CA GLN A 64 4.52 -6.61 -11.20
C GLN A 64 4.12 -5.82 -12.45
N VAL A 65 3.45 -6.47 -13.41
CA VAL A 65 2.95 -5.82 -14.62
C VAL A 65 1.86 -4.80 -14.29
N ILE A 66 0.93 -5.12 -13.38
CA ILE A 66 -0.17 -4.20 -12.99
C ILE A 66 0.37 -3.03 -12.14
N GLY A 67 1.30 -3.29 -11.23
CA GLY A 67 2.00 -2.27 -10.45
C GLY A 67 2.84 -1.35 -11.33
N GLU A 68 3.60 -1.91 -12.28
CA GLU A 68 4.35 -1.15 -13.28
C GLU A 68 3.42 -0.33 -14.18
N GLN A 69 2.30 -0.90 -14.64
CA GLN A 69 1.29 -0.18 -15.41
C GLN A 69 0.67 0.96 -14.63
N THR A 70 0.28 0.73 -13.37
CA THR A 70 -0.29 1.76 -12.50
C THR A 70 0.71 2.86 -12.25
N ARG A 71 1.98 2.53 -11.99
CA ARG A 71 3.07 3.48 -11.83
C ARG A 71 3.36 4.25 -13.13
N ARG A 72 3.35 3.57 -14.27
CA ARG A 72 3.56 4.15 -15.60
C ARG A 72 2.42 5.07 -15.99
N TYR A 73 1.18 4.67 -15.69
CA TYR A 73 -0.01 5.47 -15.90
C TYR A 73 0.01 6.71 -15.00
N ARG A 74 0.31 6.56 -13.70
CA ARG A 74 0.45 7.69 -12.77
C ARG A 74 1.53 8.66 -13.22
N LYS A 75 2.70 8.16 -13.65
CA LYS A 75 3.78 8.97 -14.19
C LYS A 75 3.34 9.71 -15.46
N LYS A 76 2.70 9.02 -16.41
CA LYS A 76 2.18 9.62 -17.65
C LYS A 76 1.08 10.64 -17.38
N GLN A 77 0.18 10.38 -16.43
CA GLN A 77 -0.85 11.32 -16.04
C GLN A 77 -0.23 12.61 -15.50
N GLN A 78 0.76 12.53 -14.61
CA GLN A 78 1.46 13.71 -14.14
C GLN A 78 2.17 14.44 -15.28
N GLU A 79 2.86 13.72 -16.18
CA GLU A 79 3.49 14.31 -17.36
C GLU A 79 2.48 15.00 -18.29
N TRP A 80 1.27 14.46 -18.46
CA TRP A 80 0.21 15.07 -19.27
C TRP A 80 -0.40 16.29 -18.59
N LEU A 81 -0.53 16.27 -17.26
CA LEU A 81 -0.97 17.42 -16.49
C LEU A 81 0.02 18.58 -16.62
N ASP A 82 1.31 18.30 -16.46
CA ASP A 82 2.39 19.29 -16.57
C ASP A 82 2.55 19.86 -18.00
N GLN A 83 2.07 19.13 -19.02
CA GLN A 83 2.04 19.60 -20.40
C GLN A 83 0.96 20.66 -20.68
N GLY A 84 0.05 20.90 -19.73
CA GLY A 84 -0.98 21.94 -19.88
C GLY A 84 -2.02 21.62 -20.96
N HIS A 85 -2.45 20.36 -21.04
CA HIS A 85 -3.58 19.98 -21.91
C HIS A 85 -4.93 20.44 -21.32
N GLY A 86 -5.94 20.50 -22.19
CA GLY A 86 -7.27 21.00 -21.85
C GLY A 86 -7.36 22.53 -21.93
N SER A 87 -8.42 23.07 -21.34
CA SER A 87 -8.70 24.51 -21.37
C SER A 87 -7.69 25.37 -20.61
N CYS A 88 -6.97 24.78 -19.64
CA CYS A 88 -5.98 25.46 -18.81
C CYS A 88 -6.46 26.78 -18.21
N ILE A 89 -7.76 26.86 -17.88
CA ILE A 89 -8.42 28.07 -17.37
C ILE A 89 -7.81 28.58 -16.06
N LEU A 90 -7.10 27.74 -15.29
CA LEU A 90 -6.46 28.17 -14.05
C LEU A 90 -5.18 28.98 -14.28
N THR A 91 -4.74 29.12 -15.54
CA THR A 91 -3.68 30.09 -15.92
C THR A 91 -4.15 31.53 -15.74
N ASP A 92 -5.47 31.77 -15.78
CA ASP A 92 -6.04 33.08 -15.53
C ASP A 92 -5.89 33.45 -14.03
N PRO A 93 -5.25 34.60 -13.72
CA PRO A 93 -5.07 35.05 -12.34
C PRO A 93 -6.36 35.22 -11.54
N GLU A 94 -7.48 35.58 -12.20
CA GLU A 94 -8.78 35.74 -11.55
C GLU A 94 -9.39 34.37 -11.22
N VAL A 95 -9.30 33.41 -12.15
CA VAL A 95 -9.79 32.04 -11.95
C VAL A 95 -8.97 31.32 -10.86
N SER A 96 -7.64 31.40 -10.92
CA SER A 96 -6.78 30.80 -9.89
C SER A 96 -6.98 31.44 -8.51
N ALA A 97 -7.29 32.74 -8.45
CA ALA A 97 -7.62 33.42 -7.19
C ALA A 97 -8.89 32.86 -6.55
N ILE A 98 -9.91 32.51 -7.34
CA ILE A 98 -11.11 31.84 -6.81
C ILE A 98 -10.75 30.52 -6.13
N VAL A 99 -9.88 29.71 -6.75
CA VAL A 99 -9.44 28.43 -6.17
C VAL A 99 -8.68 28.67 -4.87
N GLU A 100 -7.69 29.57 -4.87
CA GLU A 100 -6.92 29.90 -3.66
C GLU A 100 -7.81 30.42 -2.53
N GLN A 101 -8.71 31.36 -2.81
CA GLN A 101 -9.65 31.89 -1.82
C GLN A 101 -10.54 30.78 -1.26
N THR A 102 -10.97 29.84 -2.11
CA THR A 102 -11.77 28.67 -1.69
C THR A 102 -10.98 27.75 -0.76
N LEU A 103 -9.68 27.54 -1.03
CA LEU A 103 -8.79 26.74 -0.19
C LEU A 103 -8.50 27.42 1.15
N LEU A 104 -8.36 28.75 1.17
CA LEU A 104 -8.06 29.52 2.39
C LEU A 104 -9.30 29.80 3.25
N HIS A 105 -10.50 29.74 2.69
CA HIS A 105 -11.72 30.24 3.33
C HIS A 105 -12.02 29.62 4.71
N PHE A 106 -11.77 28.31 4.86
CA PHE A 106 -12.01 27.59 6.12
C PHE A 106 -10.71 27.06 6.73
N ASP A 107 -9.57 27.64 6.34
CA ASP A 107 -8.30 27.35 7.01
C ASP A 107 -8.39 27.77 8.48
N GLU A 108 -7.81 26.97 9.38
CA GLU A 108 -7.97 27.03 10.85
C GLU A 108 -9.38 26.71 11.40
N GLU A 109 -10.42 26.69 10.57
CA GLU A 109 -11.79 26.38 11.00
C GLU A 109 -12.17 24.91 10.76
N ARG A 110 -12.13 24.47 9.49
CA ARG A 110 -12.54 23.10 9.09
C ARG A 110 -11.35 22.18 8.81
N TYR A 111 -10.21 22.77 8.49
CA TYR A 111 -8.97 22.08 8.19
C TYR A 111 -7.80 23.03 8.43
N ARG A 112 -6.59 22.49 8.50
CA ARG A 112 -5.35 23.25 8.40
C ARG A 112 -4.70 22.99 7.06
N LEU A 113 -4.52 24.03 6.27
CA LEU A 113 -3.95 23.97 4.94
C LEU A 113 -2.42 24.14 5.01
N GLY A 114 -1.68 23.27 4.33
CA GLY A 114 -0.22 23.37 4.17
C GLY A 114 0.16 24.09 2.89
N ASP A 115 1.31 23.73 2.32
CA ASP A 115 1.69 24.22 1.00
C ASP A 115 0.68 23.76 -0.06
N TYR A 116 0.38 24.65 -0.99
CA TYR A 116 -0.44 24.37 -2.16
C TYR A 116 0.09 25.06 -3.41
N VAL A 117 -0.25 24.50 -4.56
CA VAL A 117 -0.03 25.10 -5.87
C VAL A 117 -1.22 24.84 -6.78
N VAL A 118 -1.76 25.91 -7.35
CA VAL A 118 -2.74 25.91 -8.45
C VAL A 118 -1.95 26.01 -9.74
N MET A 119 -1.87 24.89 -10.45
CA MET A 119 -1.27 24.74 -11.77
C MET A 119 -2.33 25.05 -12.85
N PRO A 120 -1.95 25.25 -14.14
CA PRO A 120 -2.88 25.64 -15.21
C PRO A 120 -4.17 24.82 -15.33
N ASN A 121 -4.14 23.53 -14.99
CA ASN A 121 -5.28 22.62 -15.12
C ASN A 121 -5.50 21.67 -13.91
N HIS A 122 -4.74 21.82 -12.83
CA HIS A 122 -4.83 20.99 -11.63
C HIS A 122 -4.29 21.70 -10.38
N VAL A 123 -4.52 21.11 -9.21
CA VAL A 123 -4.10 21.65 -7.92
C VAL A 123 -3.42 20.54 -7.13
N HIS A 124 -2.28 20.85 -6.50
CA HIS A 124 -1.64 20.02 -5.49
C HIS A 124 -1.65 20.73 -4.15
N LEU A 125 -1.95 20.03 -3.06
CA LEU A 125 -1.95 20.63 -1.72
C LEU A 125 -1.70 19.62 -0.61
N ILE A 126 -1.27 20.14 0.54
CA ILE A 126 -1.24 19.43 1.81
C ILE A 126 -2.41 19.93 2.67
N VAL A 127 -3.16 19.03 3.30
CA VAL A 127 -4.26 19.41 4.19
C VAL A 127 -4.37 18.46 5.39
N ALA A 128 -4.70 19.01 6.55
CA ALA A 128 -5.09 18.24 7.72
C ALA A 128 -6.55 18.57 8.11
N PRO A 129 -7.52 17.67 7.88
CA PRO A 129 -8.90 17.88 8.30
C PRO A 129 -9.01 18.14 9.81
N GLY A 130 -9.87 19.07 10.19
CA GLY A 130 -10.21 19.36 11.58
C GLY A 130 -11.00 18.22 12.21
N ILE A 131 -11.21 18.29 13.53
CA ILE A 131 -12.02 17.29 14.24
C ILE A 131 -13.47 17.41 13.77
N GLY A 132 -14.08 16.29 13.38
CA GLY A 132 -15.46 16.25 12.87
C GLY A 132 -15.62 16.68 11.41
N PHE A 133 -14.52 16.95 10.71
CA PHE A 133 -14.52 17.23 9.27
C PHE A 133 -13.75 16.13 8.54
N HIS A 134 -14.37 15.50 7.54
CA HIS A 134 -13.73 14.45 6.75
C HIS A 134 -13.22 14.98 5.40
N LEU A 135 -12.11 14.42 4.92
CA LEU A 135 -11.49 14.84 3.67
C LEU A 135 -12.45 14.82 2.46
N PRO A 136 -13.30 13.79 2.26
CA PRO A 136 -14.23 13.77 1.13
C PRO A 136 -15.22 14.95 1.14
N ASP A 137 -15.71 15.36 2.32
CA ASP A 137 -16.64 16.47 2.47
C ASP A 137 -15.97 17.81 2.19
N ILE A 138 -14.72 17.97 2.68
CA ILE A 138 -13.88 19.14 2.38
C ILE A 138 -13.64 19.25 0.87
N MET A 139 -13.25 18.14 0.24
CA MET A 139 -13.00 18.06 -1.20
C MET A 139 -14.26 18.34 -2.02
N HIS A 140 -15.40 17.80 -1.60
CA HIS A 140 -16.69 18.08 -2.23
C HIS A 140 -17.05 19.57 -2.13
N SER A 141 -16.88 20.17 -0.95
CA SER A 141 -17.11 21.59 -0.71
C SER A 141 -16.22 22.48 -1.59
N TRP A 142 -14.91 22.21 -1.63
CA TRP A 142 -13.96 22.97 -2.45
C TRP A 142 -14.31 22.89 -3.94
N LYS A 143 -14.53 21.68 -4.46
CA LYS A 143 -14.82 21.46 -5.89
C LYS A 143 -16.17 22.06 -6.27
N GLY A 144 -17.20 21.90 -5.43
CA GLY A 144 -18.53 22.45 -5.68
C GLY A 144 -18.53 23.98 -5.73
N PHE A 145 -17.99 24.63 -4.68
CA PHE A 145 -17.99 26.08 -4.58
C PHE A 145 -17.13 26.74 -5.67
N SER A 146 -15.89 26.28 -5.85
CA SER A 146 -15.00 26.83 -6.88
C SER A 146 -15.56 26.62 -8.29
N ALA A 147 -16.17 25.46 -8.58
CA ALA A 147 -16.80 25.23 -9.89
C ALA A 147 -17.93 26.22 -10.16
N GLN A 148 -18.78 26.49 -9.16
CA GLN A 148 -19.87 27.45 -9.30
C GLN A 148 -19.36 28.87 -9.55
N GLN A 149 -18.36 29.33 -8.78
CA GLN A 149 -17.80 30.69 -8.93
C GLN A 149 -17.07 30.86 -10.27
N ILE A 150 -16.27 29.88 -10.67
CA ILE A 150 -15.52 29.90 -11.94
C ILE A 150 -16.47 29.87 -13.14
N ASN A 151 -17.47 28.97 -13.12
CA ASN A 151 -18.48 28.91 -14.18
C ASN A 151 -19.24 30.24 -14.31
N LYS A 152 -19.58 30.88 -13.18
CA LYS A 152 -20.21 32.20 -13.17
C LYS A 152 -19.31 33.28 -13.77
N LEU A 153 -18.03 33.31 -13.38
CA LEU A 153 -17.04 34.27 -13.90
C LEU A 153 -16.86 34.12 -15.42
N LEU A 154 -16.76 32.88 -15.90
CA LEU A 154 -16.52 32.57 -17.31
C LEU A 154 -17.79 32.56 -18.18
N GLY A 155 -18.97 32.73 -17.58
CA GLY A 155 -20.27 32.62 -18.28
C GLY A 155 -20.55 31.20 -18.81
N GLN A 156 -20.00 30.18 -18.16
CA GLN A 156 -20.09 28.78 -18.56
C GLN A 156 -21.08 28.00 -17.68
N THR A 157 -21.52 26.84 -18.16
CA THR A 157 -22.30 25.86 -17.39
C THR A 157 -21.74 24.46 -17.64
N GLY A 158 -21.81 23.58 -16.64
CA GLY A 158 -21.33 22.20 -16.74
C GLY A 158 -20.28 21.80 -15.70
N VAL A 159 -19.66 20.65 -15.93
CA VAL A 159 -18.70 20.03 -15.01
C VAL A 159 -17.32 20.66 -15.20
N LEU A 160 -16.82 21.31 -14.15
CA LEU A 160 -15.47 21.90 -14.15
C LEU A 160 -14.40 20.88 -13.74
N TRP A 161 -14.62 20.20 -12.61
CA TRP A 161 -13.64 19.29 -12.02
C TRP A 161 -13.91 17.84 -12.40
N MET A 162 -12.85 17.06 -12.57
CA MET A 162 -12.95 15.60 -12.63
C MET A 162 -13.58 15.08 -11.33
N ASP A 163 -14.53 14.14 -11.40
CA ASP A 163 -15.27 13.63 -10.23
C ASP A 163 -14.35 13.06 -9.14
N GLU A 164 -13.42 12.19 -9.54
CA GLU A 164 -12.46 11.55 -8.65
C GLU A 164 -11.17 12.37 -8.50
N SER A 165 -10.74 12.55 -7.25
CA SER A 165 -9.48 13.21 -6.89
C SER A 165 -8.44 12.14 -6.51
N PHE A 166 -7.17 12.51 -6.39
CA PHE A 166 -6.14 11.66 -5.79
C PHE A 166 -5.82 12.18 -4.40
N ASP A 167 -5.78 11.29 -3.40
CA ASP A 167 -5.29 11.61 -2.07
C ASP A 167 -4.35 10.53 -1.52
N HIS A 168 -3.48 10.95 -0.61
CA HIS A 168 -2.54 10.08 0.08
C HIS A 168 -2.34 10.56 1.52
N ILE A 169 -2.67 9.72 2.49
CA ILE A 169 -2.40 9.98 3.90
C ILE A 169 -0.89 9.96 4.18
N VAL A 170 -0.36 11.04 4.74
CA VAL A 170 1.06 11.18 5.06
C VAL A 170 1.35 10.43 6.36
N ARG A 171 2.00 9.27 6.23
CA ARG A 171 2.23 8.35 7.37
C ARG A 171 3.51 8.62 8.14
N ARG A 172 4.51 9.25 7.52
CA ARG A 172 5.82 9.55 8.11
C ARG A 172 6.24 11.00 7.81
N GLU A 173 6.92 11.64 8.75
CA GLU A 173 7.32 13.05 8.64
C GLU A 173 8.24 13.32 7.43
N TYR A 174 9.15 12.41 7.09
CA TYR A 174 10.01 12.60 5.91
C TYR A 174 9.24 12.63 4.58
N HIS A 175 8.04 12.01 4.51
CA HIS A 175 7.16 12.13 3.34
C HIS A 175 6.57 13.53 3.22
N LEU A 176 6.27 14.16 4.36
CA LEU A 176 5.77 15.53 4.40
C LEU A 176 6.75 16.51 3.75
N GLY A 177 8.04 16.38 4.08
CA GLY A 177 9.11 17.15 3.45
C GLY A 177 9.18 16.94 1.93
N LYS A 178 9.04 15.69 1.47
CA LYS A 178 9.02 15.38 0.02
C LYS A 178 7.83 15.99 -0.70
N TYR A 179 6.63 15.93 -0.13
CA TYR A 179 5.43 16.55 -0.74
C TYR A 179 5.52 18.07 -0.75
N THR A 180 6.06 18.66 0.31
CA THR A 180 6.33 20.10 0.40
C THR A 180 7.28 20.56 -0.71
N SER A 181 8.44 19.91 -0.85
CA SER A 181 9.37 20.21 -1.96
C SER A 181 8.73 19.97 -3.32
N TYR A 182 7.96 18.88 -3.47
CA TYR A 182 7.26 18.58 -4.71
C TYR A 182 6.32 19.71 -5.13
N ILE A 183 5.48 20.20 -4.22
CA ILE A 183 4.53 21.30 -4.46
C ILE A 183 5.28 22.58 -4.85
N ARG A 184 6.30 22.97 -4.08
CA ARG A 184 7.08 24.20 -4.30
C ARG A 184 7.87 24.17 -5.62
N ASP A 185 8.32 22.99 -6.06
CA ASP A 185 9.13 22.85 -7.28
C ASP A 185 8.30 22.61 -8.55
N ASN A 186 7.00 22.31 -8.43
CA ASN A 186 6.16 21.94 -9.58
C ASN A 186 6.13 23.02 -10.68
N PRO A 187 5.90 24.31 -10.37
CA PRO A 187 5.89 25.36 -11.38
C PRO A 187 7.23 25.47 -12.13
N LYS A 188 8.35 25.29 -11.42
CA LYS A 188 9.70 25.33 -12.01
C LYS A 188 9.92 24.14 -12.94
N LYS A 189 9.51 22.93 -12.52
CA LYS A 189 9.60 21.71 -13.34
C LYS A 189 8.79 21.82 -14.62
N ALA A 190 7.59 22.40 -14.53
CA ALA A 190 6.72 22.67 -15.67
C ALA A 190 7.12 23.93 -16.48
N ARG A 191 8.20 24.63 -16.10
CA ARG A 191 8.72 25.84 -16.76
C ARG A 191 7.68 26.96 -16.89
N LEU A 192 6.81 27.09 -15.90
CA LEU A 192 5.73 28.08 -15.89
C LEU A 192 6.25 29.48 -15.54
N LYS A 193 5.66 30.49 -16.17
CA LYS A 193 5.87 31.89 -15.79
C LYS A 193 5.13 32.17 -14.46
N PRO A 194 5.61 33.11 -13.62
CA PRO A 194 4.93 33.46 -12.36
C PRO A 194 3.45 33.85 -12.51
N SER A 195 3.03 34.34 -13.67
CA SER A 195 1.63 34.69 -13.95
C SER A 195 0.74 33.49 -14.32
N ALA A 196 1.31 32.30 -14.51
CA ALA A 196 0.63 31.12 -15.04
C ALA A 196 0.30 30.06 -13.97
N TYR A 197 0.63 30.34 -12.71
CA TYR A 197 0.32 29.49 -11.57
C TYR A 197 0.14 30.37 -10.33
N ARG A 198 -0.41 29.79 -9.28
CA ARG A 198 -0.57 30.44 -7.98
C ARG A 198 -0.16 29.47 -6.89
N GLN A 199 0.69 29.91 -5.97
CA GLN A 199 1.21 29.07 -4.89
C GLN A 199 1.16 29.85 -3.57
N GLY A 200 0.97 29.12 -2.49
CA GLY A 200 0.97 29.69 -1.15
C GLY A 200 1.03 28.60 -0.09
N THR A 201 0.91 29.03 1.15
CA THR A 201 0.94 28.17 2.33
C THR A 201 -0.17 28.64 3.26
N GLY A 202 -0.89 27.70 3.87
CA GLY A 202 -1.88 28.01 4.92
C GLY A 202 -1.32 27.90 6.34
N SER A 203 -2.21 27.68 7.29
CA SER A 203 -1.95 27.62 8.74
C SER A 203 -1.18 26.39 9.23
N LEU A 204 -1.02 25.35 8.39
CA LEU A 204 -0.31 24.15 8.79
C LEU A 204 1.20 24.43 8.82
N ASP A 205 1.73 24.66 10.02
CA ASP A 205 3.17 24.80 10.25
C ASP A 205 3.92 23.48 10.04
N ILE A 206 4.67 23.42 8.94
CA ILE A 206 5.50 22.29 8.52
C ILE A 206 6.98 22.52 8.91
N GLU A 207 7.43 23.77 9.09
CA GLU A 207 8.86 24.11 9.24
C GLU A 207 9.36 24.02 10.70
N ALA A 208 8.53 24.32 11.70
CA ALA A 208 8.93 24.33 13.12
C ALA A 208 9.23 22.95 13.75
N GLN A 209 9.19 21.85 12.99
CA GLN A 209 9.41 20.49 13.50
C GLN A 209 10.69 19.82 12.98
N SER A 210 11.38 20.45 12.02
CA SER A 210 12.57 19.90 11.37
C SER A 210 13.89 20.11 12.12
N GLU A 211 13.93 20.92 13.18
CA GLU A 211 15.19 21.36 13.82
C GLU A 211 15.85 20.36 14.79
N GLN A 212 15.27 19.20 15.10
CA GLN A 212 15.86 18.25 16.07
C GLN A 212 16.54 16.99 15.47
N ALA A 213 16.57 16.83 14.16
CA ALA A 213 17.33 15.73 13.54
C ALA A 213 18.62 16.27 12.89
N GLY A 214 19.72 16.26 13.65
CA GLY A 214 21.06 16.57 13.13
C GLY A 214 21.38 15.72 11.89
N MET A 215 21.43 16.36 10.73
CA MET A 215 21.79 15.74 9.46
C MET A 215 23.32 15.66 9.29
N PRO A 216 23.89 14.59 8.71
CA PRO A 216 25.15 14.70 8.01
C PRO A 216 24.94 15.31 6.60
N ALA A 217 25.94 16.07 6.15
CA ALA A 217 25.96 16.89 4.94
C ALA A 217 25.72 16.11 3.61
N PRO A 218 25.30 16.80 2.52
CA PRO A 218 25.02 16.14 1.25
C PRO A 218 26.31 15.74 0.53
N HIS A 219 26.42 14.46 0.15
CA HIS A 219 27.42 14.04 -0.82
C HIS A 219 27.07 14.58 -2.21
N VAL A 220 27.79 15.60 -2.64
CA VAL A 220 27.85 16.04 -4.03
C VAL A 220 28.88 15.18 -4.76
N GLY A 221 28.40 14.32 -5.65
CA GLY A 221 29.23 13.56 -6.58
C GLY A 221 28.36 13.02 -7.71
N ARG A 222 28.31 13.74 -8.84
CA ARG A 222 27.76 13.23 -10.09
C ARG A 222 28.58 12.01 -10.53
N ALA A 223 27.99 10.83 -10.48
CA ALA A 223 28.37 9.69 -11.28
C ALA A 223 27.08 9.07 -11.84
N SER A 224 27.08 8.78 -13.14
CA SER A 224 25.98 8.14 -13.86
C SER A 224 25.48 6.90 -13.12
N LEU A 225 24.17 6.79 -12.93
CA LEU A 225 23.54 5.59 -12.39
C LEU A 225 23.81 4.40 -13.33
N PRO A 226 24.28 3.25 -12.81
CA PRO A 226 24.30 2.02 -13.57
C PRO A 226 22.86 1.51 -13.79
N ALA A 227 22.70 0.61 -14.76
CA ALA A 227 21.45 -0.07 -15.08
C ALA A 227 20.78 -0.68 -13.83
N HIS A 228 19.45 -0.73 -13.86
CA HIS A 228 18.59 -1.31 -12.82
C HIS A 228 19.10 -2.68 -12.34
N PRO A 229 19.05 -2.98 -11.02
CA PRO A 229 19.39 -4.30 -10.53
C PRO A 229 18.41 -5.33 -11.10
N GLU A 230 18.93 -6.42 -11.63
CA GLU A 230 18.17 -7.57 -12.14
C GLU A 230 17.17 -8.07 -11.09
N ALA A 231 15.96 -8.45 -11.54
CA ALA A 231 14.93 -9.03 -10.69
C ALA A 231 15.46 -10.29 -9.99
N LYS A 232 15.20 -10.44 -8.69
CA LYS A 232 15.45 -11.71 -7.99
C LYS A 232 14.65 -12.82 -8.69
N PRO A 233 15.25 -13.97 -9.03
CA PRO A 233 14.52 -15.11 -9.57
C PRO A 233 13.48 -15.58 -8.54
N ALA A 234 12.29 -15.98 -9.00
CA ALA A 234 11.24 -16.54 -8.15
C ALA A 234 11.79 -17.73 -7.34
N ALA A 235 11.44 -17.83 -6.06
CA ALA A 235 11.96 -18.86 -5.16
C ALA A 235 11.43 -20.28 -5.44
N TYR A 236 10.70 -20.49 -6.54
CA TYR A 236 10.14 -21.77 -6.98
C TYR A 236 10.31 -21.97 -8.50
N THR A 237 10.23 -23.22 -8.93
CA THR A 237 10.31 -23.64 -10.33
C THR A 237 8.93 -23.73 -10.98
N ALA A 238 8.87 -23.62 -12.31
CA ALA A 238 7.62 -23.80 -13.05
C ALA A 238 6.96 -25.18 -12.80
N ARG A 239 7.79 -26.21 -12.53
CA ARG A 239 7.30 -27.56 -12.20
C ARG A 239 6.65 -27.60 -10.82
N GLU A 240 7.24 -26.94 -9.82
CA GLU A 240 6.63 -26.80 -8.49
C GLU A 240 5.27 -26.11 -8.58
N LEU A 241 5.17 -25.00 -9.30
CA LEU A 241 3.90 -24.30 -9.48
C LEU A 241 2.85 -25.17 -10.18
N ALA A 242 3.21 -25.81 -11.30
CA ALA A 242 2.28 -26.63 -12.07
C ALA A 242 1.70 -27.79 -11.25
N TYR A 243 2.53 -28.50 -10.48
CA TYR A 243 2.06 -29.59 -9.63
C TYR A 243 1.31 -29.10 -8.40
N THR A 244 1.69 -27.95 -7.84
CA THR A 244 0.94 -27.32 -6.75
C THR A 244 -0.47 -26.96 -7.20
N VAL A 245 -0.63 -26.28 -8.34
CA VAL A 245 -1.94 -25.94 -8.93
C VAL A 245 -2.73 -27.19 -9.28
N LEU A 246 -2.11 -28.19 -9.91
CA LEU A 246 -2.80 -29.43 -10.28
C LEU A 246 -3.32 -30.20 -9.06
N LEU A 247 -2.59 -30.15 -7.93
CA LEU A 247 -2.83 -31.01 -6.78
C LEU A 247 -3.41 -30.30 -5.55
N HIS A 248 -3.55 -28.97 -5.54
CA HIS A 248 -3.97 -28.26 -4.31
C HIS A 248 -5.35 -28.67 -3.79
N ASP A 249 -6.20 -29.18 -4.68
CA ASP A 249 -7.60 -29.46 -4.42
C ASP A 249 -8.02 -30.94 -4.57
N VAL A 250 -7.06 -31.88 -4.74
CA VAL A 250 -7.41 -33.30 -4.97
C VAL A 250 -8.11 -33.94 -3.78
N GLY A 251 -8.00 -33.33 -2.60
CA GLY A 251 -8.66 -33.73 -1.36
C GLY A 251 -10.12 -33.27 -1.26
N LYS A 252 -10.67 -32.50 -2.21
CA LYS A 252 -12.09 -32.10 -2.19
C LYS A 252 -13.04 -33.31 -2.24
N PRO A 253 -12.94 -34.27 -3.20
CA PRO A 253 -13.83 -35.43 -3.22
C PRO A 253 -13.87 -36.27 -1.93
N PRO A 254 -12.73 -36.65 -1.30
CA PRO A 254 -12.77 -37.44 -0.06
C PRO A 254 -13.22 -36.63 1.18
N THR A 255 -13.22 -35.30 1.13
CA THR A 255 -13.68 -34.43 2.24
C THR A 255 -15.09 -33.88 2.05
N ALA A 256 -15.74 -34.21 0.93
CA ALA A 256 -17.08 -33.75 0.60
C ALA A 256 -18.10 -34.21 1.66
N ARG A 257 -18.76 -33.24 2.31
CA ARG A 257 -19.81 -33.49 3.29
C ARG A 257 -20.93 -32.46 3.17
N ILE A 258 -22.16 -32.87 3.48
CA ILE A 258 -23.29 -31.92 3.58
C ILE A 258 -23.19 -31.25 4.95
N GLY A 259 -23.20 -29.92 4.95
CA GLY A 259 -23.22 -29.11 6.16
C GLY A 259 -24.03 -27.83 5.96
N PRO A 260 -24.26 -27.05 7.03
CA PRO A 260 -24.98 -25.79 6.92
C PRO A 260 -24.16 -24.76 6.12
N GLY A 261 -24.82 -24.11 5.16
CA GLY A 261 -24.37 -22.91 4.46
C GLY A 261 -24.47 -21.67 5.34
N THR A 262 -23.95 -20.54 4.85
CA THR A 262 -24.05 -19.24 5.54
C THR A 262 -25.48 -18.75 5.71
N ASP A 263 -26.39 -19.27 4.89
CA ASP A 263 -27.83 -19.07 4.88
C ASP A 263 -28.60 -20.12 5.72
N GLY A 264 -27.90 -21.09 6.33
CA GLY A 264 -28.51 -22.20 7.08
C GLY A 264 -28.97 -23.37 6.19
N GLU A 265 -28.96 -23.21 4.87
CA GLU A 265 -29.35 -24.24 3.92
C GLU A 265 -28.25 -25.29 3.73
N PRO A 266 -28.58 -26.57 3.50
CA PRO A 266 -27.59 -27.62 3.32
C PRO A 266 -26.78 -27.41 2.03
N ARG A 267 -25.45 -27.33 2.17
CA ARG A 267 -24.50 -27.20 1.05
C ARG A 267 -23.38 -28.23 1.17
N ILE A 268 -22.80 -28.61 0.03
CA ILE A 268 -21.60 -29.45 0.00
C ILE A 268 -20.42 -28.61 0.47
N ARG A 269 -19.66 -29.13 1.44
CA ARG A 269 -18.45 -28.52 2.02
C ARG A 269 -17.26 -29.45 1.89
N PHE A 270 -16.06 -28.86 1.88
CA PHE A 270 -14.78 -29.56 1.74
C PHE A 270 -13.83 -29.20 2.89
N ASP A 271 -14.31 -29.27 4.12
CA ASP A 271 -13.54 -28.77 5.26
C ASP A 271 -12.29 -29.62 5.50
N GLY A 272 -11.13 -28.97 5.66
CA GLY A 272 -9.86 -29.65 5.85
C GLY A 272 -9.25 -30.23 4.57
N HIS A 273 -9.83 -29.98 3.39
CA HIS A 273 -9.31 -30.50 2.12
C HIS A 273 -7.86 -30.13 1.86
N ALA A 274 -7.37 -28.97 2.30
CA ALA A 274 -5.96 -28.58 2.11
C ALA A 274 -4.98 -29.60 2.74
N ALA A 275 -5.26 -30.08 3.95
CA ALA A 275 -4.42 -31.08 4.62
C ALA A 275 -4.48 -32.43 3.91
N VAL A 276 -5.67 -32.87 3.53
CA VAL A 276 -5.88 -34.13 2.78
C VAL A 276 -5.25 -34.08 1.39
N SER A 277 -5.35 -32.93 0.70
CA SER A 277 -4.73 -32.70 -0.61
C SER A 277 -3.21 -32.77 -0.50
N ALA A 278 -2.61 -32.24 0.58
CA ALA A 278 -1.18 -32.33 0.82
C ALA A 278 -0.71 -33.78 1.00
N GLU A 279 -1.44 -34.60 1.78
CA GLU A 279 -1.12 -36.03 1.98
C GLU A 279 -1.25 -36.84 0.68
N MET A 280 -2.29 -36.58 -0.10
CA MET A 280 -2.48 -37.20 -1.41
C MET A 280 -1.41 -36.75 -2.41
N ALA A 281 -1.05 -35.47 -2.42
CA ALA A 281 0.02 -34.92 -3.25
C ALA A 281 1.36 -35.56 -2.90
N GLU A 282 1.70 -35.72 -1.62
CA GLU A 282 2.94 -36.38 -1.19
C GLU A 282 3.02 -37.82 -1.74
N THR A 283 1.92 -38.56 -1.67
CA THR A 283 1.82 -39.93 -2.21
C THR A 283 2.03 -39.95 -3.72
N ILE A 284 1.36 -39.05 -4.45
CA ILE A 284 1.47 -38.93 -5.92
C ILE A 284 2.90 -38.56 -6.33
N LEU A 285 3.47 -37.53 -5.72
CA LEU A 285 4.81 -37.02 -6.05
C LEU A 285 5.91 -38.02 -5.68
N THR A 286 5.75 -38.76 -4.59
CA THR A 286 6.65 -39.88 -4.25
C THR A 286 6.61 -40.97 -5.31
N ARG A 287 5.42 -41.35 -5.79
CA ARG A 287 5.27 -42.32 -6.89
C ARG A 287 5.88 -41.82 -8.21
N LEU A 288 5.77 -40.51 -8.48
CA LEU A 288 6.39 -39.86 -9.63
C LEU A 288 7.90 -39.62 -9.46
N LYS A 289 8.48 -40.03 -8.32
CA LYS A 289 9.91 -39.94 -8.01
C LYS A 289 10.46 -38.50 -8.01
N PHE A 290 9.67 -37.56 -7.51
CA PHE A 290 10.12 -36.18 -7.33
C PHE A 290 11.28 -36.11 -6.31
N PRO A 291 12.25 -35.21 -6.50
CA PRO A 291 13.25 -34.91 -5.48
C PRO A 291 12.59 -34.53 -4.15
N ASN A 292 13.15 -34.99 -3.03
CA ASN A 292 12.53 -34.78 -1.70
C ASN A 292 12.28 -33.31 -1.36
N ARG A 293 13.21 -32.41 -1.70
CA ARG A 293 13.06 -30.97 -1.45
C ARG A 293 11.88 -30.38 -2.22
N GLU A 294 11.81 -30.66 -3.51
CA GLU A 294 10.76 -30.17 -4.40
C GLU A 294 9.38 -30.72 -4.00
N LYS A 295 9.33 -32.01 -3.67
CA LYS A 295 8.13 -32.65 -3.14
C LYS A 295 7.65 -31.94 -1.87
N GLN A 296 8.56 -31.69 -0.92
CA GLN A 296 8.22 -31.03 0.34
C GLN A 296 7.71 -29.61 0.11
N HIS A 297 8.36 -28.87 -0.78
CA HIS A 297 7.97 -27.51 -1.16
C HIS A 297 6.53 -27.47 -1.71
N ILE A 298 6.18 -28.37 -2.64
CA ILE A 298 4.82 -28.50 -3.20
C ILE A 298 3.81 -28.89 -2.10
N VAL A 299 4.15 -29.88 -1.27
CA VAL A 299 3.26 -30.40 -0.22
C VAL A 299 2.95 -29.33 0.83
N ASP A 300 3.95 -28.54 1.24
CA ASP A 300 3.78 -27.47 2.21
C ASP A 300 2.96 -26.31 1.64
N ALA A 301 3.17 -25.96 0.37
CA ALA A 301 2.35 -24.94 -0.29
C ALA A 301 0.88 -25.36 -0.41
N ILE A 302 0.61 -26.61 -0.80
CA ILE A 302 -0.75 -27.17 -0.83
C ILE A 302 -1.38 -27.18 0.57
N ARG A 303 -0.62 -27.56 1.61
CA ARG A 303 -1.13 -27.57 2.99
C ARG A 303 -1.50 -26.17 3.47
N GLY A 304 -0.78 -25.14 3.01
CA GLY A 304 -0.94 -23.74 3.40
C GLY A 304 -1.99 -22.95 2.60
N HIS A 305 -2.45 -23.43 1.45
CA HIS A 305 -3.12 -22.58 0.45
C HIS A 305 -4.37 -21.83 0.95
N MET A 306 -5.15 -22.43 1.86
CA MET A 306 -6.36 -21.79 2.41
C MET A 306 -6.06 -20.64 3.39
N ARG A 307 -4.81 -20.47 3.83
CA ARG A 307 -4.40 -19.41 4.78
C ARG A 307 -4.66 -18.01 4.23
N PHE A 308 -4.61 -17.83 2.91
CA PHE A 308 -4.84 -16.53 2.29
C PHE A 308 -6.23 -15.96 2.53
N MET A 309 -7.24 -16.80 2.80
CA MET A 309 -8.59 -16.31 3.09
C MET A 309 -8.68 -15.39 4.31
N ASP A 310 -7.75 -15.53 5.26
CA ASP A 310 -7.75 -14.81 6.53
C ASP A 310 -6.64 -13.76 6.64
N VAL A 311 -5.84 -13.51 5.60
CA VAL A 311 -4.64 -12.62 5.67
C VAL A 311 -4.97 -11.22 6.15
N GLN A 312 -6.10 -10.64 5.73
CA GLN A 312 -6.55 -9.32 6.17
C GLN A 312 -6.92 -9.27 7.66
N LYS A 313 -7.19 -10.43 8.28
CA LYS A 313 -7.50 -10.56 9.71
C LYS A 313 -6.31 -11.09 10.52
N MET A 314 -5.20 -11.42 9.87
CA MET A 314 -4.02 -11.94 10.57
C MET A 314 -3.35 -10.85 11.39
N ARG A 315 -2.85 -11.23 12.57
CA ARG A 315 -1.92 -10.39 13.32
C ARG A 315 -0.65 -10.16 12.48
N THR A 316 -0.08 -8.96 12.56
CA THR A 316 1.15 -8.55 11.86
C THR A 316 2.28 -9.58 12.01
N SER A 317 2.51 -10.08 13.23
CA SER A 317 3.53 -11.11 13.50
C SER A 317 3.29 -12.44 12.78
N LYS A 318 2.02 -12.86 12.64
CA LYS A 318 1.64 -14.07 11.89
C LYS A 318 1.79 -13.85 10.38
N LEU A 319 1.44 -12.67 9.89
CA LEU A 319 1.58 -12.29 8.49
C LEU A 319 3.06 -12.19 8.08
N ARG A 320 3.92 -11.60 8.92
CA ARG A 320 5.39 -11.59 8.70
C ARG A 320 5.99 -13.00 8.67
N LYS A 321 5.56 -13.88 9.59
CA LYS A 321 6.00 -15.29 9.60
C LYS A 321 5.56 -16.05 8.35
N MET A 322 4.37 -15.75 7.84
CA MET A 322 3.87 -16.31 6.59
C MET A 322 4.71 -15.83 5.41
N ILE A 323 4.98 -14.53 5.30
CA ILE A 323 5.79 -13.91 4.24
C ILE A 323 7.26 -14.40 4.27
N GLY A 324 7.80 -14.64 5.46
CA GLY A 324 9.16 -15.15 5.63
C GLY A 324 9.32 -16.66 5.41
N ALA A 325 8.25 -17.40 5.10
CA ALA A 325 8.34 -18.84 4.87
C ALA A 325 9.02 -19.16 3.53
N GLU A 326 9.79 -20.26 3.46
CA GLU A 326 10.46 -20.70 2.22
C GLU A 326 9.46 -20.91 1.07
N THR A 327 8.25 -21.38 1.39
CA THR A 327 7.17 -21.70 0.46
C THR A 327 6.32 -20.51 0.04
N PHE A 328 6.57 -19.32 0.62
CA PHE A 328 5.64 -18.19 0.53
C PHE A 328 5.39 -17.73 -0.91
N ASP A 329 6.44 -17.58 -1.73
CA ASP A 329 6.30 -17.15 -3.12
C ASP A 329 5.44 -18.13 -3.93
N LEU A 330 5.58 -19.45 -3.68
CA LEU A 330 4.81 -20.50 -4.33
C LEU A 330 3.35 -20.51 -3.84
N GLU A 331 3.14 -20.34 -2.54
CA GLU A 331 1.83 -20.23 -1.90
C GLU A 331 1.05 -19.00 -2.38
N MET A 332 1.74 -17.87 -2.53
CA MET A 332 1.16 -16.60 -2.99
C MET A 332 0.75 -16.67 -4.47
N GLU A 333 1.58 -17.28 -5.31
CA GLU A 333 1.23 -17.49 -6.72
C GLU A 333 0.11 -18.52 -6.88
N LEU A 334 0.11 -19.60 -6.10
CA LEU A 334 -1.00 -20.56 -6.06
C LEU A 334 -2.32 -19.86 -5.72
N HIS A 335 -2.33 -19.02 -4.68
CA HIS A 335 -3.52 -18.27 -4.29
C HIS A 335 -4.04 -17.37 -5.42
N ARG A 336 -3.14 -16.65 -6.11
CA ARG A 336 -3.49 -15.81 -7.27
C ARG A 336 -4.17 -16.62 -8.37
N LEU A 337 -3.60 -17.78 -8.72
CA LEU A 337 -4.13 -18.65 -9.77
C LEU A 337 -5.47 -19.29 -9.39
N ASP A 338 -5.64 -19.70 -8.13
CA ASP A 338 -6.91 -20.23 -7.62
C ASP A 338 -8.01 -19.16 -7.68
N CYS A 339 -7.72 -17.92 -7.24
CA CYS A 339 -8.67 -16.81 -7.34
C CYS A 339 -9.05 -16.52 -8.80
N LEU A 340 -8.07 -16.40 -9.70
CA LEU A 340 -8.33 -16.16 -11.13
C LEU A 340 -9.08 -17.30 -11.80
N GLY A 341 -8.85 -18.55 -11.37
CA GLY A 341 -9.54 -19.73 -11.88
C GLY A 341 -10.95 -19.94 -11.33
N SER A 342 -11.37 -19.15 -10.32
CA SER A 342 -12.64 -19.35 -9.60
C SER A 342 -13.55 -18.12 -9.60
N HIS A 343 -13.17 -17.04 -8.91
CA HIS A 343 -14.05 -15.90 -8.61
C HIS A 343 -13.40 -14.54 -8.89
N GLU A 344 -12.14 -14.50 -9.35
CA GLU A 344 -11.38 -13.32 -9.76
C GLU A 344 -11.19 -12.24 -8.67
N MET A 345 -11.41 -12.56 -7.39
CA MET A 345 -11.22 -11.60 -6.29
C MET A 345 -9.79 -11.72 -5.76
N LEU A 346 -8.99 -10.70 -5.99
CA LEU A 346 -7.58 -10.66 -5.59
C LEU A 346 -7.33 -9.84 -4.31
N ASP A 347 -8.37 -9.43 -3.59
CA ASP A 347 -8.24 -8.54 -2.42
C ASP A 347 -7.22 -9.00 -1.38
N ASN A 348 -7.18 -10.31 -1.10
CA ASN A 348 -6.24 -10.93 -0.17
C ASN A 348 -4.81 -10.99 -0.73
N TYR A 349 -4.68 -11.28 -2.03
CA TYR A 349 -3.42 -11.27 -2.76
C TYR A 349 -2.82 -9.85 -2.78
N ASP A 350 -3.60 -8.86 -3.22
CA ASP A 350 -3.24 -7.44 -3.26
C ASP A 350 -2.93 -6.88 -1.86
N PHE A 351 -3.60 -7.37 -0.82
CA PHE A 351 -3.31 -6.99 0.57
C PHE A 351 -1.91 -7.46 0.99
N VAL A 352 -1.57 -8.73 0.75
CA VAL A 352 -0.28 -9.30 1.12
C VAL A 352 0.85 -8.62 0.34
N HIS A 353 0.66 -8.38 -0.95
CA HIS A 353 1.67 -7.71 -1.77
C HIS A 353 1.90 -6.25 -1.37
N ARG A 354 0.85 -5.47 -1.12
CA ARG A 354 0.99 -4.11 -0.55
C ARG A 354 1.70 -4.14 0.80
N TYR A 355 1.38 -5.10 1.65
CA TYR A 355 2.05 -5.27 2.93
C TYR A 355 3.55 -5.58 2.75
N MET A 356 3.92 -6.42 1.77
CA MET A 356 5.33 -6.68 1.44
C MET A 356 6.05 -5.45 0.89
N GLU A 357 5.42 -4.66 0.02
CA GLU A 357 5.98 -3.39 -0.48
C GLU A 357 6.19 -2.36 0.63
N GLU A 358 5.22 -2.25 1.55
CA GLU A 358 5.32 -1.40 2.75
C GLU A 358 6.46 -1.86 3.68
N MET A 359 6.69 -3.19 3.77
CA MET A 359 7.75 -3.78 4.58
C MET A 359 9.11 -3.88 3.87
N ALA A 360 9.21 -3.66 2.56
CA ALA A 360 10.43 -3.89 1.75
C ALA A 360 11.63 -2.99 2.12
N HIS A 361 11.39 -1.92 2.89
CA HIS A 361 12.42 -1.03 3.41
C HIS A 361 12.70 -1.23 4.90
N GLU A 362 12.01 -2.16 5.54
CA GLU A 362 12.29 -2.66 6.87
C GLU A 362 12.95 -4.05 6.72
N PRO A 363 13.94 -4.42 7.54
CA PRO A 363 14.40 -5.80 7.55
C PRO A 363 13.17 -6.69 7.81
N ILE A 364 12.93 -7.67 6.92
CA ILE A 364 11.74 -8.55 6.90
C ILE A 364 11.48 -9.15 8.30
N LEU A 365 12.55 -9.29 9.08
CA LEU A 365 12.58 -9.60 10.49
C LEU A 365 13.75 -8.81 11.16
N PRO A 366 13.49 -7.92 12.12
CA PRO A 366 14.53 -7.36 12.99
C PRO A 366 15.32 -8.48 13.70
N GLU A 367 16.62 -8.30 13.92
CA GLU A 367 17.37 -9.25 14.75
C GLU A 367 16.73 -9.34 16.15
N PRO A 368 16.53 -10.55 16.70
CA PRO A 368 16.06 -10.71 18.06
C PRO A 368 16.94 -9.90 19.01
N TRP A 369 16.33 -9.04 19.82
CA TRP A 369 17.05 -8.27 20.83
C TRP A 369 17.69 -9.15 21.89
N LEU A 370 17.23 -10.40 22.02
CA LEU A 370 17.64 -11.37 23.02
C LEU A 370 18.01 -12.71 22.40
N CYS A 371 19.02 -13.34 22.99
CA CYS A 371 19.48 -14.69 22.65
C CYS A 371 19.47 -15.60 23.90
N GLY A 372 19.75 -16.88 23.73
CA GLY A 372 19.70 -17.85 24.82
C GLY A 372 20.64 -17.51 25.99
N HIS A 373 21.82 -16.95 25.70
CA HIS A 373 22.78 -16.54 26.74
C HIS A 373 22.21 -15.45 27.65
N ASP A 374 21.41 -14.52 27.10
CA ASP A 374 20.81 -13.45 27.90
C ASP A 374 19.86 -14.01 28.98
N LEU A 375 19.14 -15.09 28.66
CA LEU A 375 18.23 -15.73 29.60
C LEU A 375 18.99 -16.59 30.64
N ILE A 376 20.09 -17.22 30.23
CA ILE A 376 20.97 -17.99 31.12
C ILE A 376 21.63 -17.06 32.15
N ASP A 377 22.11 -15.90 31.71
CA ASP A 377 22.71 -14.87 32.59
C ASP A 377 21.69 -14.29 33.60
N MET A 378 20.39 -14.40 33.31
CA MET A 378 19.29 -14.03 34.22
C MET A 378 18.92 -15.15 35.22
N GLY A 379 19.61 -16.28 35.18
CA GLY A 379 19.36 -17.43 36.04
C GLY A 379 18.27 -18.38 35.55
N ILE A 380 17.83 -18.27 34.29
CA ILE A 380 16.86 -19.20 33.71
C ILE A 380 17.58 -20.48 33.31
N LYS A 381 17.15 -21.62 33.86
CA LYS A 381 17.76 -22.93 33.58
C LYS A 381 17.60 -23.34 32.12
N GLU A 382 18.67 -23.90 31.55
CA GLU A 382 18.67 -24.44 30.19
C GLU A 382 17.58 -25.48 29.97
N GLY A 383 16.88 -25.38 28.84
CA GLY A 383 15.83 -26.32 28.47
C GLY A 383 14.75 -25.72 27.56
N LYS A 384 13.64 -26.44 27.38
CA LYS A 384 12.52 -26.04 26.50
C LYS A 384 11.92 -24.68 26.84
N LEU A 385 12.03 -24.25 28.10
CA LEU A 385 11.52 -22.97 28.59
C LEU A 385 12.23 -21.78 27.93
N ILE A 386 13.55 -21.84 27.72
CA ILE A 386 14.31 -20.79 27.02
C ILE A 386 13.74 -20.54 25.63
N GLY A 387 13.45 -21.60 24.87
CA GLY A 387 12.87 -21.49 23.53
C GLY A 387 11.47 -20.87 23.53
N GLN A 388 10.67 -21.12 24.57
CA GLN A 388 9.34 -20.51 24.73
C GLN A 388 9.44 -19.01 25.03
N ILE A 389 10.33 -18.63 25.96
CA ILE A 389 10.55 -17.23 26.36
C ILE A 389 11.14 -16.43 25.18
N LEU A 390 12.13 -16.97 24.46
CA LEU A 390 12.70 -16.29 23.29
C LEU A 390 11.67 -16.06 22.19
N LYS A 391 10.77 -17.02 21.97
CA LYS A 391 9.67 -16.87 21.00
C LYS A 391 8.70 -15.77 21.42
N GLU A 392 8.34 -15.72 22.69
CA GLU A 392 7.40 -14.72 23.23
C GLU A 392 8.02 -13.32 23.28
N ALA A 393 9.30 -13.23 23.62
CA ALA A 393 10.07 -11.99 23.61
C ALA A 393 10.24 -11.44 22.19
N TYR A 394 10.50 -12.32 21.22
CA TYR A 394 10.60 -11.94 19.82
C TYR A 394 9.25 -11.50 19.25
N ASP A 395 8.16 -12.18 19.60
CA ASP A 395 6.81 -11.76 19.23
C ASP A 395 6.47 -10.39 19.83
N ALA A 396 6.86 -10.13 21.08
CA ALA A 396 6.67 -8.82 21.72
C ALA A 396 7.52 -7.70 21.10
N GLN A 397 8.74 -8.01 20.67
CA GLN A 397 9.59 -7.10 19.90
C GLN A 397 8.97 -6.78 18.53
N MET A 398 8.39 -7.77 17.84
CA MET A 398 7.72 -7.56 16.56
C MET A 398 6.44 -6.72 16.67
N GLU A 399 5.85 -6.66 17.85
CA GLU A 399 4.62 -5.93 18.17
C GLU A 399 4.90 -4.53 18.75
N ASP A 400 6.17 -4.09 18.79
CA ASP A 400 6.62 -2.83 19.40
C ASP A 400 6.09 -2.65 20.84
N ARG A 401 5.89 -3.75 21.56
CA ARG A 401 5.37 -3.74 22.95
C ARG A 401 6.32 -3.06 23.93
N PHE A 402 7.58 -2.94 23.56
CA PHE A 402 8.65 -2.36 24.36
C PHE A 402 9.48 -1.43 23.47
N ALA A 403 9.89 -0.28 24.01
CA ALA A 403 10.62 0.70 23.24
C ALA A 403 12.09 0.31 23.00
N ASN A 404 12.62 -0.62 23.80
CA ASN A 404 14.02 -1.04 23.75
C ASN A 404 14.25 -2.41 24.43
N ARG A 405 15.46 -2.94 24.24
CA ARG A 405 15.93 -4.21 24.81
C ARG A 405 15.85 -4.28 26.34
N ASN A 406 16.09 -3.18 27.06
CA ASN A 406 16.12 -3.20 28.52
C ASN A 406 14.73 -3.37 29.12
N GLU A 407 13.73 -2.69 28.57
CA GLU A 407 12.33 -2.86 28.97
C GLU A 407 11.83 -4.29 28.73
N LEU A 408 12.23 -4.91 27.61
CA LEU A 408 11.91 -6.30 27.31
C LEU A 408 12.56 -7.26 28.34
N LEU A 409 13.81 -7.01 28.76
CA LEU A 409 14.48 -7.78 29.80
C LEU A 409 13.79 -7.66 31.16
N ASP A 410 13.37 -6.45 31.55
CA ASP A 410 12.69 -6.22 32.83
C ASP A 410 11.31 -6.89 32.87
N TRP A 411 10.61 -6.91 31.73
CA TRP A 411 9.38 -7.68 31.58
C TRP A 411 9.63 -9.19 31.75
N ILE A 412 10.71 -9.73 31.18
CA ILE A 412 11.07 -11.14 31.34
C ILE A 412 11.40 -11.46 32.81
N ARG A 413 12.18 -10.60 33.50
CA ARG A 413 12.48 -10.78 34.95
C ARG A 413 11.21 -10.83 35.79
N SER A 414 10.24 -9.99 35.47
CA SER A 414 8.98 -9.90 36.20
C SER A 414 8.04 -11.08 35.91
N SER A 415 8.06 -11.58 34.67
CA SER A 415 7.17 -12.65 34.21
C SER A 415 7.72 -14.04 34.51
N TYR A 416 9.04 -14.16 34.65
CA TYR A 416 9.77 -15.41 34.89
C TYR A 416 10.77 -15.24 36.04
N PRO A 417 10.31 -15.04 37.28
CA PRO A 417 11.19 -14.88 38.44
C PRO A 417 12.06 -16.14 38.62
N SER A 418 13.36 -15.92 38.80
CA SER A 418 14.36 -16.98 38.96
C SER A 418 13.99 -17.91 40.13
N GLY A 419 14.00 -19.22 39.89
CA GLY A 419 13.70 -20.27 40.88
C GLY A 419 14.93 -21.04 41.32
#